data_AF-A0A174ZH73-F1
#
_entry.id   AF-A0A174ZH73-F1
#
_cell.length_a   1.000
_cell.length_b   1.000
_cell.length_c   1.000
_cell.angle_alpha   90.00
_cell.angle_beta   90.00
_cell.angle_gamma   90.00
#
_symmetry.space_group_name_H-M   'P 1'
#
loop_
_entity.id
_entity.type
_entity.pdbx_description
1 polymer ?
#
loop_
_entity_poly.entity_id
_entity_poly.type
_entity_poly.pdbx_seq_one_letter_code
_entity_poly.pdbx_strand_id
1 'polypeptide(L)'
;MKRRKARATFAAYITIKGLGGFQEKFISELITNDIQIYEICQDKDGFTAVIKPYSYLKTARIARKHGIRLRVTERQGFIFRLLPLRKRWGLVTGALCCCAVIVLLSQFVWRIDIIGNSEVTDTQICAVMEKNGLMPGCSRKSFDEWVCEQSAMAEISRLSWVAVERQGSSVSVKVAETNDPEPAEIPIETPCNVISDFDGQLVYTEIYKGKLQTTVGSGIVKGQLIISGTVNDNGGHIVYVHADGLLKAECEQTEEFFLPFEQTRSVKTDEKYYSTYLMFGSYALPLPWEHYEAENMDGFTYSEDTYNVSILGADTPYRYKRGVYTRMSEKTVRYTARDIMTQLEKQKKDYEENFLSQCRILSDEREVCTEENGIRMTVKYKLERNIGVKQPITVLY
;
A
#
# COMPACT_ATOMS: atom_id res chain seq x y z
N MET A 1 -53.44 35.99 15.38
CA MET A 1 -52.33 36.73 14.74
C MET A 1 -50.99 36.13 15.15
N LYS A 2 -50.33 35.40 14.24
CA LYS A 2 -49.05 34.71 14.48
C LYS A 2 -47.89 35.72 14.43
N ARG A 3 -47.17 35.86 15.56
CA ARG A 3 -45.91 36.64 15.68
C ARG A 3 -44.87 36.07 14.71
N ARG A 4 -44.59 36.75 13.59
CA ARG A 4 -43.40 36.49 12.77
C ARG A 4 -42.16 36.99 13.52
N LYS A 5 -41.60 36.16 14.39
CA LYS A 5 -40.19 36.26 14.81
C LYS A 5 -39.33 36.01 13.56
N ALA A 6 -39.09 37.05 12.77
CA ALA A 6 -38.10 37.01 11.71
C ALA A 6 -36.72 36.87 12.36
N ARG A 7 -36.25 35.61 12.36
CA ARG A 7 -34.90 35.21 12.73
C ARG A 7 -33.90 35.91 11.80
N ALA A 8 -33.29 36.99 12.26
CA ALA A 8 -32.01 37.44 11.77
C ALA A 8 -30.99 37.25 12.89
N THR A 9 -30.52 36.01 13.08
CA THR A 9 -29.59 35.60 14.14
C THR A 9 -28.26 36.39 14.12
N PHE A 10 -27.96 37.05 13.00
CA PHE A 10 -26.75 37.85 12.79
C PHE A 10 -26.90 39.35 13.07
N ALA A 11 -28.10 39.92 12.94
CA ALA A 11 -28.29 41.34 13.15
C ALA A 11 -28.39 41.64 14.64
N ALA A 12 -27.58 42.57 15.13
CA ALA A 12 -27.66 43.04 16.50
C ALA A 12 -28.79 44.05 16.63
N TYR A 13 -29.61 43.91 17.66
CA TYR A 13 -30.76 44.76 17.97
C TYR A 13 -30.70 45.21 19.43
N ILE A 14 -31.13 46.44 19.69
CA ILE A 14 -31.28 46.98 21.04
C ILE A 14 -32.74 47.36 21.22
N THR A 15 -33.33 46.89 22.32
CA THR A 15 -34.65 47.31 22.78
C THR A 15 -34.49 48.50 23.71
N ILE A 16 -35.07 49.63 23.34
CA ILE A 16 -35.08 50.87 24.13
C ILE A 16 -36.48 51.13 24.66
N LYS A 17 -36.58 51.51 25.94
CA LYS A 17 -37.80 52.02 26.57
C LYS A 17 -37.66 53.53 26.74
N GLY A 18 -38.57 54.31 26.18
CA GLY A 18 -38.68 55.75 26.36
C GLY A 18 -39.79 56.12 27.33
N LEU A 19 -39.50 57.00 28.28
CA LEU A 19 -40.45 57.53 29.26
C LEU A 19 -40.57 59.06 29.12
N GLY A 20 -41.81 59.57 29.11
CA GLY A 20 -42.14 61.00 29.02
C GLY A 20 -41.94 61.63 27.63
N GLY A 21 -42.06 62.96 27.57
CA GLY A 21 -41.80 63.80 26.39
C GLY A 21 -42.84 63.73 25.26
N PHE A 22 -42.56 64.44 24.16
CA PHE A 22 -43.40 64.43 22.95
C PHE A 22 -43.05 63.24 22.04
N GLN A 23 -43.71 62.10 22.27
CA GLN A 23 -43.43 60.83 21.59
C GLN A 23 -43.60 60.91 20.05
N GLU A 24 -44.64 61.59 19.58
CA GLU A 24 -44.93 61.71 18.14
C GLU A 24 -43.87 62.52 17.39
N LYS A 25 -43.43 63.66 17.95
CA LYS A 25 -42.37 64.49 17.37
C LYS A 25 -41.04 63.76 17.33
N PHE A 26 -40.76 62.94 18.34
CA PHE A 26 -39.58 62.09 18.38
C PHE A 26 -39.60 61.01 17.29
N ILE A 27 -40.71 60.30 17.10
CA ILE A 27 -40.84 59.28 16.05
C ILE A 27 -40.70 59.91 14.67
N SER A 28 -41.35 61.06 14.43
CA SER A 28 -41.20 61.80 13.17
C SER A 28 -39.76 62.21 12.90
N GLU A 29 -39.03 62.73 13.91
CA GLU A 29 -37.62 63.11 13.73
C GLU A 29 -36.69 61.90 13.55
N LEU A 30 -37.02 60.73 14.10
CA LEU A 30 -36.29 59.49 13.81
C LEU A 30 -36.44 59.05 12.35
N ILE A 31 -37.65 59.17 11.80
CA ILE A 31 -37.93 58.85 10.39
C ILE A 31 -37.21 59.84 9.47
N THR A 32 -37.24 61.14 9.78
CA THR A 32 -36.53 62.18 9.00
C THR A 32 -35.02 61.99 9.00
N ASN A 33 -34.44 61.43 10.06
CA ASN A 33 -33.01 61.15 10.17
C ASN A 33 -32.61 59.75 9.64
N ASP A 34 -33.50 59.07 8.90
CA ASP A 34 -33.29 57.74 8.33
C ASP A 34 -32.89 56.67 9.37
N ILE A 35 -33.45 56.77 10.58
CA ILE A 35 -33.24 55.79 11.63
C ILE A 35 -34.31 54.72 11.53
N GLN A 36 -33.92 53.55 11.01
CA GLN A 36 -34.81 52.38 10.91
C GLN A 36 -35.25 51.88 12.29
N ILE A 37 -36.56 51.86 12.51
CA ILE A 37 -37.21 51.29 13.68
C ILE A 37 -37.90 50.00 13.26
N TYR A 38 -37.58 48.89 13.94
CA TYR A 38 -38.06 47.57 13.54
C TYR A 38 -39.41 47.21 14.15
N GLU A 39 -39.59 47.57 15.41
CA GLU A 39 -40.81 47.28 16.16
C GLU A 39 -41.02 48.44 17.15
N ILE A 40 -42.25 48.94 17.23
CA ILE A 40 -42.68 49.98 18.18
C ILE A 40 -43.92 49.44 18.90
N CYS A 41 -43.85 49.39 20.23
CA CYS A 41 -44.96 49.03 21.09
C CYS A 41 -45.19 50.18 22.08
N GLN A 42 -46.42 50.71 22.14
CA GLN A 42 -46.81 51.72 23.11
C GLN A 42 -47.25 51.03 24.41
N ASP A 43 -46.76 51.53 25.55
CA ASP A 43 -47.05 51.04 26.90
C ASP A 43 -47.76 52.17 27.69
N LYS A 44 -48.42 51.86 28.81
CA LYS A 44 -49.27 52.83 29.53
C LYS A 44 -48.50 54.09 29.99
N ASP A 45 -47.21 53.95 30.29
CA ASP A 45 -46.35 55.04 30.79
C ASP A 45 -45.21 55.42 29.82
N GLY A 46 -45.18 54.88 28.59
CA GLY A 46 -44.06 55.09 27.67
C GLY A 46 -44.14 54.33 26.34
N PHE A 47 -43.01 54.24 25.63
CA PHE A 47 -42.91 53.43 24.41
C PHE A 47 -41.69 52.51 24.46
N THR A 48 -41.78 51.38 23.76
CA THR A 48 -40.68 50.44 23.56
C THR A 48 -40.38 50.39 22.06
N ALA A 49 -39.14 50.62 21.66
CA ALA A 49 -38.73 50.57 20.27
C ALA A 49 -37.50 49.67 20.09
N VAL A 50 -37.45 48.93 18.98
CA VAL A 50 -36.30 48.10 18.60
C VAL A 50 -35.52 48.82 17.50
N ILE A 51 -34.25 49.10 17.78
CA ILE A 51 -33.35 49.83 16.86
C ILE A 51 -32.01 49.11 16.68
N LYS A 52 -31.27 49.48 15.62
CA LYS A 52 -29.89 49.03 15.45
C LYS A 52 -28.95 49.65 16.51
N PRO A 53 -27.93 48.92 16.99
CA PRO A 53 -26.94 49.42 17.95
C PRO A 53 -26.22 50.69 17.51
N TYR A 54 -25.86 50.79 16.22
CA TYR A 54 -25.15 51.95 15.67
C TYR A 54 -25.99 53.24 15.75
N SER A 55 -27.32 53.11 15.65
CA SER A 55 -28.24 54.25 15.67
C SER A 55 -28.53 54.77 17.08
N TYR A 56 -28.20 54.02 18.13
CA TYR A 56 -28.51 54.36 19.53
C TYR A 56 -28.00 55.76 19.93
N LEU A 57 -26.78 56.12 19.55
CA LEU A 57 -26.20 57.43 19.90
C LEU A 57 -26.95 58.60 19.25
N LYS A 58 -27.40 58.43 18.00
CA LYS A 58 -28.20 59.43 17.27
C LYS A 58 -29.59 59.52 17.89
N THR A 59 -30.23 58.38 18.14
CA THR A 59 -31.53 58.28 18.82
C THR A 59 -31.50 58.92 20.21
N ALA A 60 -30.42 58.73 20.98
CA ALA A 60 -30.25 59.33 22.31
C ALA A 60 -30.01 60.85 22.28
N ARG A 61 -29.46 61.40 21.19
CA ARG A 61 -29.38 62.86 20.99
C ARG A 61 -30.75 63.44 20.68
N ILE A 62 -31.51 62.80 19.80
CA ILE A 62 -32.85 63.22 19.41
C ILE A 62 -33.82 63.12 20.60
N ALA A 63 -33.74 62.05 21.39
CA ALA A 63 -34.55 61.89 22.60
C ALA A 63 -34.31 63.00 23.64
N ARG A 64 -33.06 63.42 23.82
CA ARG A 64 -32.72 64.53 24.71
C ARG A 64 -33.31 65.86 24.26
N LYS A 65 -33.37 66.13 22.95
CA LYS A 65 -34.02 67.34 22.40
C LYS A 65 -35.53 67.38 22.70
N HIS A 66 -36.18 66.22 22.71
CA HIS A 66 -37.64 66.09 22.94
C HIS A 66 -38.02 65.77 24.39
N GLY A 67 -37.08 65.85 25.33
CA GLY A 67 -37.35 65.61 26.75
C GLY A 67 -37.66 64.16 27.11
N ILE A 68 -37.28 63.20 26.27
CA ILE A 68 -37.54 61.77 26.45
C ILE A 68 -36.36 61.12 27.17
N ARG A 69 -36.63 60.39 28.26
CA ARG A 69 -35.63 59.57 28.93
C ARG A 69 -35.61 58.17 28.32
N LEU A 70 -34.53 57.84 27.60
CA LEU A 70 -34.32 56.50 27.05
C LEU A 70 -33.57 55.60 28.05
N ARG A 71 -34.05 54.36 28.19
CA ARG A 71 -33.39 53.28 28.94
C ARG A 71 -33.27 52.04 28.05
N VAL A 72 -32.07 51.50 27.93
CA VAL A 72 -31.86 50.21 27.23
C VAL A 72 -32.37 49.08 28.13
N THR A 73 -33.33 48.30 27.63
CA THR A 73 -33.96 47.20 28.38
C THR A 73 -33.31 45.87 28.03
N GLU A 74 -33.08 45.62 26.74
CA GLU A 74 -32.47 44.39 26.25
C GLU A 74 -31.45 44.65 25.14
N ARG A 75 -30.40 43.83 25.10
CA ARG A 75 -29.39 43.80 24.04
C ARG A 75 -29.42 42.41 23.43
N GLN A 76 -29.84 42.29 22.18
CA GLN A 76 -29.93 41.01 21.48
C GLN A 76 -28.98 41.00 20.27
N GLY A 77 -28.29 39.88 20.06
CA GLY A 77 -27.44 39.68 18.88
C GLY A 77 -26.09 39.04 19.18
N PHE A 78 -25.54 38.38 18.16
CA PHE A 78 -24.26 37.67 18.22
C PHE A 78 -23.08 38.58 18.58
N ILE A 79 -23.10 39.83 18.09
CA ILE A 79 -22.09 40.86 18.36
C ILE A 79 -21.99 41.18 19.87
N PHE A 80 -23.12 41.16 20.61
CA PHE A 80 -23.13 41.38 22.06
C PHE A 80 -22.58 40.22 22.87
N ARG A 81 -22.64 38.98 22.35
CA ARG A 81 -21.97 37.82 22.95
C ARG A 81 -20.47 37.80 22.66
N LEU A 82 -20.03 38.38 21.54
CA LEU A 82 -18.61 38.52 21.16
C LEU A 82 -17.89 39.70 21.81
N LEU A 83 -18.62 40.72 22.26
CA LEU A 83 -18.07 41.88 22.97
C LEU A 83 -17.18 41.54 24.19
N PRO A 84 -17.53 40.59 25.08
CA PRO A 84 -16.63 40.18 26.16
C PRO A 84 -15.39 39.40 25.67
N LEU A 85 -15.44 38.74 24.51
CA LEU A 85 -14.27 38.06 23.92
C LEU A 85 -13.22 39.05 23.40
N ARG A 86 -13.56 40.31 23.12
CA ARG A 86 -12.60 41.35 22.68
C ARG A 86 -11.50 41.65 23.68
N LYS A 87 -11.68 41.37 24.97
CA LYS A 87 -10.59 41.52 25.98
C LYS A 87 -9.73 40.26 26.13
N ARG A 88 -10.12 39.15 25.48
CA ARG A 88 -9.45 37.84 25.57
C ARG A 88 -8.94 37.42 24.19
N TRP A 89 -8.02 38.19 23.62
CA TRP A 89 -7.45 37.90 22.29
C TRP A 89 -6.84 36.51 22.23
N GLY A 90 -6.26 36.01 23.33
CA GLY A 90 -5.74 34.65 23.44
C GLY A 90 -6.75 33.55 23.11
N LEU A 91 -8.04 33.72 23.41
CA LEU A 91 -9.08 32.74 23.04
C LEU A 91 -9.38 32.76 21.55
N VAL A 92 -9.39 33.95 20.94
CA VAL A 92 -9.64 34.11 19.51
C VAL A 92 -8.45 33.60 18.70
N THR A 93 -7.22 33.96 19.09
CA THR A 93 -6.00 33.46 18.44
C THR A 93 -5.83 31.97 18.65
N GLY A 94 -6.13 31.44 19.84
CA GLY A 94 -6.12 30.00 20.11
C GLY A 94 -7.13 29.23 19.25
N ALA A 95 -8.36 29.74 19.13
CA ALA A 95 -9.37 29.14 18.26
C ALA A 95 -8.96 29.17 16.78
N LEU A 96 -8.41 30.30 16.32
CA LEU A 96 -7.95 30.43 14.93
C LEU A 96 -6.75 29.53 14.64
N CYS A 97 -5.80 29.44 15.57
CA CYS A 97 -4.65 28.52 15.49
C CYS A 97 -5.11 27.06 15.48
N CYS A 98 -6.05 26.67 16.34
CA CYS A 98 -6.64 25.34 16.35
C CYS A 98 -7.30 25.00 15.00
N CYS A 99 -8.12 25.91 14.45
CA CYS A 99 -8.70 25.75 13.12
C CYS A 99 -7.63 25.63 12.03
N ALA A 100 -6.57 26.43 12.09
CA ALA A 100 -5.46 26.36 11.13
C ALA A 100 -4.75 25.01 11.19
N VAL A 101 -4.48 24.50 12.40
CA VAL A 101 -3.87 23.17 12.61
C VAL A 101 -4.78 22.06 12.07
N ILE A 102 -6.09 22.10 12.32
CA ILE A 102 -7.03 21.10 11.77
C ILE A 102 -7.02 21.12 10.24
N VAL A 103 -7.04 22.31 9.62
CA VAL A 103 -6.98 22.44 8.17
C VAL A 103 -5.66 21.89 7.63
N LEU A 104 -4.53 22.21 8.26
CA LEU A 104 -3.22 21.68 7.86
C LEU A 104 -3.17 20.14 7.96
N LEU A 105 -3.59 19.56 9.09
CA LEU A 105 -3.59 18.12 9.31
C LEU A 105 -4.54 17.38 8.35
N SER A 106 -5.64 18.02 7.94
CA SER A 106 -6.60 17.45 6.98
C SER A 106 -6.06 17.32 5.55
N GLN A 107 -4.95 17.99 5.23
CA GLN A 107 -4.32 17.90 3.90
C GLN A 107 -3.35 16.73 3.76
N PHE A 108 -3.09 15.98 4.83
CA PHE A 108 -2.19 14.84 4.82
C PHE A 108 -2.95 13.51 4.84
N VAL A 109 -2.33 12.49 4.26
CA VAL A 109 -2.78 11.09 4.38
C VAL A 109 -2.20 10.52 5.66
N TRP A 110 -3.05 10.02 6.56
CA TRP A 110 -2.64 9.47 7.86
C TRP A 110 -2.57 7.96 7.86
N ARG A 111 -3.44 7.31 7.09
CA ARG A 111 -3.57 5.86 7.05
C ARG A 111 -3.74 5.38 5.61
N ILE A 112 -3.07 4.28 5.29
CA ILE A 112 -3.27 3.54 4.05
C ILE A 112 -3.73 2.14 4.46
N ASP A 113 -4.93 1.77 4.03
CA ASP A 113 -5.52 0.46 4.29
C ASP A 113 -5.47 -0.35 2.99
N ILE A 114 -4.78 -1.49 2.99
CA ILE A 114 -4.73 -2.43 1.85
C ILE A 114 -5.77 -3.53 2.13
N ILE A 115 -6.64 -3.79 1.15
CA ILE A 115 -7.76 -4.73 1.30
C ILE A 115 -7.81 -5.64 0.07
N GLY A 116 -7.91 -6.95 0.30
CA GLY A 116 -8.13 -7.94 -0.76
C GLY A 116 -6.86 -8.63 -1.26
N ASN A 117 -5.75 -8.52 -0.53
CA ASN A 117 -4.55 -9.31 -0.78
C ASN A 117 -4.60 -10.67 -0.05
N SER A 118 -3.95 -11.66 -0.63
CA SER A 118 -3.84 -13.02 -0.08
C SER A 118 -2.45 -13.60 -0.37
N GLU A 119 -2.03 -13.64 -1.63
CA GLU A 119 -0.70 -14.07 -2.04
C GLU A 119 0.29 -12.91 -2.18
N VAL A 120 -0.17 -11.71 -2.56
CA VAL A 120 0.68 -10.53 -2.69
C VAL A 120 0.87 -9.89 -1.31
N THR A 121 2.13 -9.69 -0.91
CA THR A 121 2.42 -9.11 0.42
C THR A 121 2.10 -7.62 0.46
N ASP A 122 1.60 -7.15 1.61
CA ASP A 122 1.36 -5.72 1.87
C ASP A 122 2.60 -4.86 1.58
N THR A 123 3.78 -5.40 1.84
CA THR A 123 5.07 -4.72 1.62
C THR A 123 5.35 -4.45 0.16
N GLN A 124 4.98 -5.36 -0.75
CA GLN A 124 5.15 -5.16 -2.19
C GLN A 124 4.23 -4.07 -2.70
N ILE A 125 2.94 -4.12 -2.32
CA ILE A 125 1.96 -3.10 -2.71
C ILE A 125 2.36 -1.75 -2.14
N CYS A 126 2.74 -1.68 -0.86
CA CYS A 126 3.25 -0.46 -0.24
C CYS A 126 4.45 0.11 -1.01
N ALA A 127 5.42 -0.72 -1.40
CA ALA A 127 6.62 -0.25 -2.10
C ALA A 127 6.29 0.40 -3.46
N VAL A 128 5.36 -0.20 -4.23
CA VAL A 128 4.92 0.40 -5.50
C VAL A 128 4.14 1.69 -5.27
N MET A 129 3.28 1.73 -4.24
CA MET A 129 2.56 2.96 -3.88
C MET A 129 3.50 4.08 -3.44
N GLU A 130 4.52 3.76 -2.63
CA GLU A 130 5.54 4.71 -2.18
C GLU A 130 6.33 5.31 -3.35
N LYS A 131 6.67 4.50 -4.36
CA LYS A 131 7.36 4.95 -5.58
C LYS A 131 6.57 6.02 -6.34
N ASN A 132 5.24 5.96 -6.28
CA ASN A 132 4.33 6.92 -6.90
C ASN A 132 3.90 8.05 -5.94
N GLY A 133 4.55 8.17 -4.79
CA GLY A 133 4.32 9.24 -3.83
C GLY A 133 3.12 9.03 -2.90
N LEU A 134 2.50 7.84 -2.92
CA LEU A 134 1.44 7.45 -1.99
C LEU A 134 2.06 6.76 -0.78
N MET A 135 2.14 7.50 0.33
CA MET A 135 2.79 7.05 1.55
C MET A 135 2.11 7.68 2.78
N PRO A 136 2.14 7.05 3.97
CA PRO A 136 1.65 7.69 5.17
C PRO A 136 2.42 8.99 5.44
N GLY A 137 1.70 10.08 5.70
CA GLY A 137 2.25 11.42 5.88
C GLY A 137 2.45 12.22 4.59
N CYS A 138 2.12 11.68 3.42
CA CYS A 138 2.18 12.44 2.16
C CYS A 138 1.09 13.52 2.09
N SER A 139 1.35 14.59 1.32
CA SER A 139 0.35 15.60 1.03
C SER A 139 -0.67 15.04 0.05
N ARG A 140 -1.94 15.39 0.21
CA ARG A 140 -3.02 14.96 -0.69
C ARG A 140 -2.79 15.32 -2.16
N LYS A 141 -1.93 16.30 -2.46
CA LYS A 141 -1.60 16.74 -3.83
C LYS A 141 -0.38 16.05 -4.42
N SER A 142 0.38 15.25 -3.65
CA SER A 142 1.65 14.70 -4.12
C SER A 142 1.50 13.47 -5.02
N PHE A 143 0.34 12.80 -4.98
CA PHE A 143 0.09 11.58 -5.74
C PHE A 143 -1.22 11.70 -6.53
N ASP A 144 -1.27 10.99 -7.65
CA ASP A 144 -2.44 10.84 -8.49
C ASP A 144 -2.94 9.39 -8.36
N GLU A 145 -4.20 9.24 -7.95
CA GLU A 145 -4.85 7.94 -7.78
C GLU A 145 -4.74 7.07 -9.04
N TRP A 146 -4.93 7.64 -10.23
CA TRP A 146 -4.90 6.88 -11.48
C TRP A 146 -3.49 6.39 -11.82
N VAL A 147 -2.47 7.20 -11.56
CA VAL A 147 -1.07 6.81 -11.79
C VAL A 147 -0.65 5.71 -10.82
N CYS A 148 -1.07 5.79 -9.56
CA CYS A 148 -0.85 4.73 -8.56
C CYS A 148 -1.51 3.41 -8.98
N GLU A 149 -2.73 3.44 -9.50
CA GLU A 149 -3.42 2.24 -10.00
C GLU A 149 -2.69 1.61 -11.19
N GLN A 150 -2.34 2.41 -12.20
CA GLN A 150 -1.69 1.92 -13.42
C GLN A 150 -0.30 1.34 -13.14
N SER A 151 0.49 2.01 -12.31
CA SER A 151 1.83 1.53 -11.92
C SER A 151 1.77 0.26 -11.08
N ALA A 152 0.80 0.13 -10.17
CA ALA A 152 0.57 -1.09 -9.42
C ALA A 152 0.21 -2.27 -10.33
N MET A 153 -0.68 -2.06 -11.32
CA MET A 153 -1.01 -3.08 -12.31
C MET A 153 0.17 -3.43 -13.23
N ALA A 154 1.07 -2.48 -13.53
CA ALA A 154 2.20 -2.71 -14.41
C ALA A 154 3.37 -3.43 -13.72
N GLU A 155 3.65 -3.11 -12.46
CA GLU A 155 4.78 -3.69 -11.71
C GLU A 155 4.43 -5.04 -11.06
N ILE A 156 3.17 -5.25 -10.70
CA ILE A 156 2.70 -6.47 -10.05
C ILE A 156 1.80 -7.24 -11.01
N SER A 157 2.40 -8.13 -11.81
CA SER A 157 1.70 -8.94 -12.82
C SER A 157 0.60 -9.85 -12.25
N ARG A 158 0.68 -10.15 -10.94
CA ARG A 158 -0.31 -10.96 -10.21
C ARG A 158 -1.56 -10.18 -9.77
N LEU A 159 -1.67 -8.89 -10.04
CA LEU A 159 -2.88 -8.13 -9.75
C LEU A 159 -3.80 -8.14 -10.97
N SER A 160 -5.04 -8.61 -10.79
CA SER A 160 -6.07 -8.54 -11.83
C SER A 160 -6.73 -7.16 -11.86
N TRP A 161 -6.86 -6.52 -10.71
CA TRP A 161 -7.49 -5.21 -10.57
C TRP A 161 -6.99 -4.48 -9.32
N VAL A 162 -6.86 -3.16 -9.42
CA VAL A 162 -6.46 -2.26 -8.34
C VAL A 162 -7.36 -1.04 -8.37
N ALA A 163 -7.86 -0.60 -7.21
CA ALA A 163 -8.48 0.70 -7.04
C ALA A 163 -7.94 1.43 -5.81
N VAL A 164 -7.61 2.70 -5.99
CA VAL A 164 -7.12 3.58 -4.94
C VAL A 164 -8.23 4.58 -4.60
N GLU A 165 -8.93 4.32 -3.51
CA GLU A 165 -10.04 5.16 -3.03
C GLU A 165 -9.59 6.08 -1.89
N ARG A 166 -9.88 7.38 -2.03
CA ARG A 166 -9.58 8.37 -0.97
C ARG A 166 -10.79 8.59 -0.06
N GLN A 167 -10.66 8.28 1.23
CA GLN A 167 -11.66 8.53 2.26
C GLN A 167 -11.14 9.56 3.28
N GLY A 168 -11.32 10.84 2.98
CA GLY A 168 -10.89 11.94 3.85
C GLY A 168 -9.37 12.00 3.99
N SER A 169 -8.87 11.66 5.17
CA SER A 169 -7.44 11.57 5.52
C SER A 169 -6.88 10.14 5.45
N SER A 170 -7.70 9.16 5.07
CA SER A 170 -7.29 7.77 4.85
C SER A 170 -7.40 7.43 3.36
N VAL A 171 -6.55 6.54 2.89
CA VAL A 171 -6.59 5.99 1.53
C VAL A 171 -6.78 4.48 1.65
N SER A 172 -7.77 3.94 0.95
CA SER A 172 -7.99 2.50 0.88
C SER A 172 -7.57 2.00 -0.50
N VAL A 173 -6.60 1.11 -0.54
CA VAL A 173 -6.14 0.40 -1.74
C VAL A 173 -6.86 -0.95 -1.77
N LYS A 174 -7.80 -1.09 -2.69
CA LYS A 174 -8.50 -2.36 -2.92
C LYS A 174 -7.79 -3.09 -4.05
N VAL A 175 -7.44 -4.33 -3.80
CA VAL A 175 -6.74 -5.21 -4.74
C VAL A 175 -7.54 -6.48 -4.95
N ALA A 176 -7.53 -6.96 -6.19
CA ALA A 176 -7.95 -8.31 -6.53
C ALA A 176 -6.78 -8.98 -7.25
N GLU A 177 -6.34 -10.11 -6.71
CA GLU A 177 -5.27 -10.91 -7.29
C GLU A 177 -5.79 -11.74 -8.46
N THR A 178 -4.92 -11.92 -9.45
CA THR A 178 -5.13 -12.87 -10.54
C THR A 178 -5.02 -14.25 -9.93
N ASN A 179 -6.10 -15.03 -10.00
CA ASN A 179 -6.00 -16.47 -9.86
C ASN A 179 -5.23 -16.97 -11.09
N ASP A 180 -3.90 -17.08 -11.01
CA ASP A 180 -3.11 -17.72 -12.05
C ASP A 180 -3.64 -19.16 -12.18
N PRO A 181 -4.34 -19.52 -13.30
CA PRO A 181 -4.57 -20.91 -13.58
C PRO A 181 -3.20 -21.55 -13.83
N GLU A 182 -3.07 -22.84 -13.54
CA GLU A 182 -1.95 -23.65 -14.01
C GLU A 182 -1.65 -23.34 -15.48
N PRO A 183 -0.36 -23.29 -15.90
CA PRO A 183 0.06 -22.77 -17.19
C PRO A 183 -0.85 -23.28 -18.29
N ALA A 184 -1.48 -22.33 -19.01
CA ALA A 184 -2.58 -22.54 -19.93
C ALA A 184 -2.44 -23.88 -20.67
N GLU A 185 -3.24 -24.87 -20.26
CA GLU A 185 -3.41 -26.08 -21.02
C GLU A 185 -3.78 -25.65 -22.44
N ILE A 186 -3.02 -26.13 -23.42
CA ILE A 186 -3.30 -25.85 -24.83
C ILE A 186 -4.79 -26.15 -25.07
N PRO A 187 -5.59 -25.23 -25.65
CA PRO A 187 -7.03 -25.43 -25.78
C PRO A 187 -7.32 -26.81 -26.34
N ILE A 188 -8.27 -27.53 -25.74
CA ILE A 188 -8.63 -28.92 -26.10
C ILE A 188 -8.89 -29.08 -27.61
N GLU A 189 -9.32 -28.00 -28.27
CA GLU A 189 -9.60 -27.94 -29.71
C GLU A 189 -8.35 -27.94 -30.60
N THR A 190 -7.18 -27.55 -30.06
CA THR A 190 -5.94 -27.50 -30.82
C THR A 190 -5.31 -28.89 -30.87
N PRO A 191 -5.05 -29.46 -32.06
CA PRO A 191 -4.40 -30.75 -32.16
C PRO A 191 -2.93 -30.65 -31.74
N CYS A 192 -2.52 -31.59 -30.88
CA CYS A 192 -1.21 -31.59 -30.23
C CYS A 192 -0.59 -32.98 -30.30
N ASN A 193 0.73 -32.99 -30.31
CA ASN A 193 1.57 -34.15 -30.08
C ASN A 193 2.09 -34.13 -28.64
N VAL A 194 2.52 -35.28 -28.13
CA VAL A 194 3.28 -35.35 -26.87
C VAL A 194 4.71 -35.76 -27.19
N ILE A 195 5.65 -34.87 -26.85
CA ILE A 195 7.09 -35.06 -27.01
C ILE A 195 7.77 -35.30 -25.65
N SER A 196 8.96 -35.88 -25.68
CA SER A 196 9.80 -36.06 -24.47
C SER A 196 10.50 -34.77 -24.08
N ASP A 197 10.49 -34.38 -22.81
CA ASP A 197 11.35 -33.30 -22.30
C ASP A 197 12.76 -33.77 -21.87
N PHE A 198 12.93 -35.08 -21.65
CA PHE A 198 14.19 -35.66 -21.16
C PHE A 198 14.61 -36.90 -21.95
N ASP A 199 15.91 -37.18 -21.91
CA ASP A 199 16.47 -38.45 -22.35
C ASP A 199 16.26 -39.51 -21.26
N GLY A 200 15.87 -40.73 -21.62
CA GLY A 200 15.65 -41.80 -20.66
C GLY A 200 15.00 -43.05 -21.23
N GLN A 201 14.72 -44.03 -20.37
CA GLN A 201 14.02 -45.26 -20.76
C GLN A 201 12.53 -45.16 -20.37
N LEU A 202 11.64 -45.45 -21.31
CA LEU A 202 10.20 -45.42 -21.03
C LEU A 202 9.80 -46.62 -20.17
N VAL A 203 9.24 -46.38 -18.98
CA VAL A 203 8.86 -47.44 -18.05
C VAL A 203 7.34 -47.60 -17.97
N TYR A 204 6.61 -46.51 -18.07
CA TYR A 204 5.15 -46.54 -17.97
C TYR A 204 4.50 -45.59 -18.97
N THR A 205 3.44 -46.07 -19.61
CA THR A 205 2.61 -45.29 -20.52
C THR A 205 1.14 -45.56 -20.26
N GLU A 206 0.38 -44.50 -20.06
CA GLU A 206 -1.08 -44.54 -20.04
C GLU A 206 -1.60 -43.49 -21.01
N ILE A 207 -2.28 -43.94 -22.05
CA ILE A 207 -2.68 -43.08 -23.18
C ILE A 207 -4.16 -42.81 -23.07
N TYR A 208 -4.52 -41.54 -23.00
CA TYR A 208 -5.92 -41.13 -23.02
C TYR A 208 -6.37 -40.87 -24.46
N LYS A 209 -5.55 -40.18 -25.26
CA LYS A 209 -5.85 -39.81 -26.65
C LYS A 209 -4.58 -39.78 -27.51
N GLY A 210 -4.72 -40.15 -28.79
CA GLY A 210 -3.63 -40.20 -29.75
C GLY A 210 -3.07 -41.62 -29.94
N LYS A 211 -2.00 -41.73 -30.73
CA LYS A 211 -1.34 -43.01 -31.04
C LYS A 211 0.09 -43.03 -30.51
N LEU A 212 0.41 -44.06 -29.72
CA LEU A 212 1.78 -44.30 -29.25
C LEU A 212 2.69 -44.62 -30.45
N GLN A 213 3.84 -43.96 -30.51
CA GLN A 213 4.86 -44.19 -31.53
C GLN A 213 6.06 -44.99 -31.01
N THR A 214 6.20 -45.14 -29.69
CA THR A 214 7.31 -45.85 -29.07
C THR A 214 6.83 -47.03 -28.23
N THR A 215 7.72 -47.95 -27.87
CA THR A 215 7.37 -49.13 -27.06
C THR A 215 7.88 -48.96 -25.63
N VAL A 216 7.13 -49.46 -24.64
CA VAL A 216 7.61 -49.53 -23.25
C VAL A 216 8.94 -50.31 -23.21
N GLY A 217 9.94 -49.75 -22.54
CA GLY A 217 11.31 -50.25 -22.50
C GLY A 217 12.26 -49.67 -23.54
N SER A 218 11.79 -48.86 -24.50
CA SER A 218 12.68 -48.17 -25.45
C SER A 218 13.38 -46.98 -24.82
N GLY A 219 14.63 -46.73 -25.23
CA GLY A 219 15.31 -45.46 -24.98
C GLY A 219 14.68 -44.33 -25.80
N ILE A 220 14.45 -43.19 -25.14
CA ILE A 220 13.84 -41.98 -25.69
C ILE A 220 14.87 -40.85 -25.58
N VAL A 221 14.93 -40.02 -26.61
CA VAL A 221 15.73 -38.79 -26.64
C VAL A 221 14.84 -37.57 -26.40
N LYS A 222 15.38 -36.51 -25.79
CA LYS A 222 14.73 -35.22 -25.63
C LYS A 222 14.22 -34.70 -26.98
N GLY A 223 12.96 -34.29 -27.02
CA GLY A 223 12.25 -33.84 -28.22
C GLY A 223 11.67 -34.95 -29.09
N GLN A 224 11.87 -36.23 -28.75
CA GLN A 224 11.29 -37.34 -29.50
C GLN A 224 9.76 -37.38 -29.35
N LEU A 225 9.07 -37.66 -30.46
CA LEU A 225 7.63 -37.85 -30.49
C LEU A 225 7.24 -39.17 -29.83
N ILE A 226 6.46 -39.12 -28.74
CA ILE A 226 5.99 -40.30 -28.02
C ILE A 226 4.55 -40.62 -28.37
N ILE A 227 3.68 -39.62 -28.31
CA ILE A 227 2.26 -39.75 -28.71
C ILE A 227 2.00 -38.82 -29.88
N SER A 228 1.56 -39.42 -30.98
CA SER A 228 1.15 -38.69 -32.18
C SER A 228 -0.32 -38.30 -32.09
N GLY A 229 -0.60 -37.02 -32.32
CA GLY A 229 -1.95 -36.48 -32.50
C GLY A 229 -2.51 -36.72 -33.90
N THR A 230 -1.77 -37.32 -34.82
CA THR A 230 -2.31 -37.77 -36.13
C THR A 230 -2.70 -39.24 -36.04
N VAL A 231 -3.99 -39.51 -36.00
CA VAL A 231 -4.55 -40.86 -35.94
C VAL A 231 -5.27 -41.20 -37.23
N ASN A 232 -5.17 -42.45 -37.68
CA ASN A 232 -5.94 -42.93 -38.82
C ASN A 232 -7.27 -43.47 -38.31
N ASP A 233 -8.37 -42.98 -38.87
CA ASP A 233 -9.70 -43.55 -38.64
C ASP A 233 -9.81 -44.93 -39.32
N ASN A 234 -10.79 -45.74 -38.92
CA ASN A 234 -11.05 -47.07 -39.49
C ASN A 234 -11.31 -47.03 -41.02
N GLY A 235 -11.69 -45.87 -41.56
CA GLY A 235 -11.84 -45.62 -43.01
C GLY A 235 -10.57 -45.17 -43.74
N GLY A 236 -9.42 -45.04 -43.06
CA GLY A 236 -8.14 -44.62 -43.66
C GLY A 236 -7.94 -43.10 -43.78
N HIS A 237 -8.82 -42.30 -43.19
CA HIS A 237 -8.68 -40.84 -43.14
C HIS A 237 -7.77 -40.42 -41.97
N ILE A 238 -6.93 -39.41 -42.18
CA ILE A 238 -6.09 -38.82 -41.13
C ILE A 238 -6.93 -37.83 -40.33
N VAL A 239 -7.06 -38.07 -39.03
CA VAL A 239 -7.75 -37.21 -38.07
C VAL A 239 -6.72 -36.63 -37.11
N TYR A 240 -6.83 -35.33 -36.85
CA TYR A 240 -5.99 -34.63 -35.88
C TYR A 240 -6.71 -34.59 -34.53
N VAL A 241 -6.04 -35.11 -33.50
CA VAL A 241 -6.55 -35.15 -32.12
C VAL A 241 -5.58 -34.44 -31.18
N HIS A 242 -6.11 -33.96 -30.07
CA HIS A 242 -5.30 -33.48 -28.96
C HIS A 242 -4.71 -34.69 -28.23
N ALA A 243 -3.46 -35.05 -28.52
CA ALA A 243 -2.80 -36.17 -27.88
C ALA A 243 -2.61 -35.90 -26.38
N ASP A 244 -2.90 -36.91 -25.56
CA ASP A 244 -2.77 -36.81 -24.11
C ASP A 244 -2.47 -38.18 -23.50
N GLY A 245 -1.66 -38.19 -22.45
CA GLY A 245 -1.24 -39.39 -21.76
C GLY A 245 -0.21 -39.14 -20.67
N LEU A 246 -0.18 -40.04 -19.69
CA LEU A 246 0.81 -40.07 -18.63
C LEU A 246 2.00 -40.93 -19.08
N LEU A 247 3.18 -40.31 -19.16
CA LEU A 247 4.41 -40.96 -19.63
C LEU A 247 5.48 -40.86 -18.56
N LYS A 248 5.88 -41.99 -17.97
CA LYS A 248 6.98 -42.02 -17.00
C LYS A 248 8.21 -42.66 -17.63
N ALA A 249 9.34 -41.99 -17.48
CA ALA A 249 10.63 -42.51 -17.89
C ALA A 249 11.64 -42.49 -16.74
N GLU A 250 12.51 -43.48 -16.74
CA GLU A 250 13.70 -43.55 -15.92
C GLU A 250 14.81 -42.75 -16.60
N CYS A 251 15.29 -41.73 -15.92
CA CYS A 251 16.33 -40.82 -16.38
C CYS A 251 17.52 -40.87 -15.42
N GLU A 252 18.73 -40.78 -15.96
CA GLU A 252 19.96 -40.63 -15.18
C GLU A 252 20.36 -39.15 -15.18
N GLN A 253 20.63 -38.59 -14.00
CA GLN A 253 21.07 -37.21 -13.83
C GLN A 253 22.26 -37.17 -12.88
N THR A 254 23.31 -36.44 -13.25
CA THR A 254 24.52 -36.31 -12.43
C THR A 254 24.66 -34.86 -11.99
N GLU A 255 24.79 -34.64 -10.68
CA GLU A 255 25.00 -33.32 -10.09
C GLU A 255 26.29 -33.30 -9.27
N GLU A 256 27.00 -32.19 -9.35
CA GLU A 256 28.28 -32.00 -8.67
C GLU A 256 28.19 -30.87 -7.64
N PHE A 257 28.56 -31.20 -6.40
CA PHE A 257 28.66 -30.25 -5.30
C PHE A 257 30.12 -30.13 -4.88
N PHE A 258 30.66 -28.91 -4.91
CA PHE A 258 32.05 -28.64 -4.53
C PHE A 258 32.11 -27.62 -3.41
N LEU A 259 32.88 -27.92 -2.36
CA LEU A 259 33.12 -27.00 -1.26
C LEU A 259 34.61 -26.95 -0.88
N PRO A 260 35.26 -25.77 -0.94
CA PRO A 260 36.68 -25.64 -0.61
C PRO A 260 36.94 -25.74 0.90
N PHE A 261 38.14 -26.19 1.29
CA PHE A 261 38.56 -26.26 2.70
C PHE A 261 38.70 -24.89 3.33
N GLU A 262 39.09 -23.89 2.54
CA GLU A 262 39.22 -22.50 2.95
C GLU A 262 38.19 -21.66 2.22
N GLN A 263 37.33 -20.99 2.98
CA GLN A 263 36.38 -20.04 2.44
C GLN A 263 36.56 -18.70 3.14
N THR A 264 36.83 -17.67 2.36
CA THR A 264 36.75 -16.28 2.84
C THR A 264 35.28 -15.94 3.01
N ARG A 265 34.84 -15.74 4.25
CA ARG A 265 33.50 -15.25 4.55
C ARG A 265 33.59 -13.86 5.14
N SER A 266 32.75 -12.97 4.64
CA SER A 266 32.55 -11.66 5.22
C SER A 266 31.70 -11.84 6.50
N VAL A 267 32.33 -11.66 7.66
CA VAL A 267 31.67 -11.73 8.97
C VAL A 267 31.39 -10.32 9.45
N LYS A 268 30.17 -10.10 9.96
CA LYS A 268 29.79 -8.82 10.59
C LYS A 268 30.63 -8.59 11.85
N THR A 269 31.35 -7.47 11.91
CA THR A 269 32.09 -7.03 13.11
C THR A 269 31.14 -6.35 14.10
N ASP A 270 31.56 -6.22 15.37
CA ASP A 270 30.83 -5.48 16.40
C ASP A 270 30.83 -3.95 16.19
N GLU A 271 31.63 -3.46 15.24
CA GLU A 271 31.64 -2.04 14.83
C GLU A 271 30.35 -1.70 14.07
N LYS A 272 29.44 -1.00 14.76
CA LYS A 272 28.15 -0.53 14.23
C LYS A 272 28.04 0.98 14.37
N TYR A 273 27.67 1.63 13.27
CA TYR A 273 27.31 3.05 13.27
C TYR A 273 25.82 3.20 12.95
N TYR A 274 25.15 4.05 13.72
CA TYR A 274 23.72 4.30 13.56
C TYR A 274 23.50 5.63 12.84
N SER A 275 22.63 5.62 11.85
CA SER A 275 22.13 6.83 11.21
C SER A 275 20.62 6.86 11.34
N THR A 276 20.14 7.86 12.05
CA THR A 276 18.76 7.92 12.51
C THR A 276 18.03 9.06 11.79
N TYR A 277 16.89 8.74 11.17
CA TYR A 277 16.04 9.69 10.47
C TYR A 277 14.62 9.63 10.99
N LEU A 278 14.01 10.80 11.15
CA LEU A 278 12.58 10.91 11.41
C LEU A 278 11.87 11.22 10.09
N MET A 279 10.96 10.33 9.71
CA MET A 279 10.28 10.38 8.42
C MET A 279 8.95 11.11 8.53
N PHE A 280 8.76 12.12 7.69
CA PHE A 280 7.51 12.86 7.48
C PHE A 280 7.06 12.64 6.04
N GLY A 281 6.32 11.57 5.77
CA GLY A 281 6.09 11.15 4.39
C GLY A 281 7.42 10.91 3.68
N SER A 282 7.67 11.62 2.58
CA SER A 282 8.91 11.52 1.77
C SER A 282 10.09 12.32 2.30
N TYR A 283 9.87 13.17 3.30
CA TYR A 283 10.93 13.97 3.88
C TYR A 283 11.60 13.21 5.03
N ALA A 284 12.90 12.94 4.88
CA ALA A 284 13.73 12.35 5.93
C ALA A 284 14.47 13.47 6.67
N LEU A 285 14.08 13.75 7.91
CA LEU A 285 14.80 14.69 8.77
C LEU A 285 15.87 13.94 9.56
N PRO A 286 17.18 14.16 9.30
CA PRO A 286 18.24 13.54 10.09
C PRO A 286 18.20 14.06 11.52
N LEU A 287 18.27 13.16 12.51
CA LEU A 287 18.41 13.59 13.90
C LEU A 287 19.87 14.01 14.17
N PRO A 288 20.12 15.19 14.77
CA PRO A 288 21.47 15.76 14.90
C PRO A 288 22.44 14.93 15.75
N TRP A 289 21.93 13.97 16.52
CA TRP A 289 22.72 13.27 17.55
C TRP A 289 23.24 11.90 17.08
N GLU A 290 22.79 11.39 15.93
CA GLU A 290 23.20 10.10 15.34
C GLU A 290 23.13 10.15 13.81
N HIS A 291 24.06 10.86 13.18
CA HIS A 291 24.14 10.94 11.72
C HIS A 291 25.58 10.78 11.24
N TYR A 292 25.85 9.68 10.54
CA TYR A 292 27.10 9.42 9.84
C TYR A 292 26.82 9.38 8.34
N GLU A 293 27.60 10.14 7.57
CA GLU A 293 27.48 10.25 6.11
C GLU A 293 28.22 9.09 5.42
N ALA A 294 27.64 8.60 4.31
CA ALA A 294 28.09 7.40 3.61
C ALA A 294 29.44 7.56 2.88
N GLU A 295 29.93 8.78 2.67
CA GLU A 295 31.16 9.06 1.91
C GLU A 295 32.45 8.48 2.54
N ASN A 296 32.41 8.05 3.81
CA ASN A 296 33.57 7.50 4.52
C ASN A 296 33.46 5.99 4.85
N MET A 297 32.58 5.23 4.18
CA MET A 297 32.19 3.87 4.61
C MET A 297 32.46 2.74 3.59
N ASP A 298 33.63 2.75 2.96
CA ASP A 298 34.12 1.57 2.21
C ASP A 298 34.29 0.36 3.14
N GLY A 299 33.70 -0.78 2.79
CA GLY A 299 33.76 -2.03 3.58
C GLY A 299 32.64 -2.21 4.63
N PHE A 300 31.63 -1.33 4.65
CA PHE A 300 30.45 -1.45 5.51
C PHE A 300 29.24 -1.96 4.71
N THR A 301 28.45 -2.84 5.31
CA THR A 301 27.12 -3.19 4.80
C THR A 301 26.08 -2.35 5.53
N TYR A 302 25.20 -1.73 4.74
CA TYR A 302 24.12 -0.90 5.24
C TYR A 302 22.83 -1.72 5.33
N SER A 303 22.21 -1.74 6.50
CA SER A 303 20.88 -2.30 6.72
C SER A 303 19.95 -1.22 7.26
N GLU A 304 18.73 -1.16 6.72
CA GLU A 304 17.72 -0.18 7.12
C GLU A 304 16.52 -0.86 7.75
N ASP A 305 16.13 -0.41 8.94
CA ASP A 305 14.87 -0.79 9.56
C ASP A 305 13.99 0.45 9.73
N THR A 306 12.73 0.32 9.31
CA THR A 306 11.72 1.38 9.46
C THR A 306 10.69 0.96 10.49
N TYR A 307 10.55 1.76 11.55
CA TYR A 307 9.63 1.50 12.64
C TYR A 307 8.45 2.49 12.59
N ASN A 308 7.24 1.95 12.73
CA ASN A 308 6.04 2.77 12.90
C ASN A 308 6.01 3.33 14.33
N VAL A 309 5.76 4.63 14.46
CA VAL A 309 5.59 5.24 15.78
C VAL A 309 4.13 5.13 16.18
N SER A 310 3.85 4.30 17.18
CA SER A 310 2.51 4.25 17.80
C SER A 310 2.45 5.24 18.96
N ILE A 311 1.52 6.19 18.94
CA ILE A 311 1.25 7.09 20.07
C ILE A 311 -0.10 6.71 20.65
N LEU A 312 -0.14 6.41 21.96
CA LEU A 312 -1.37 6.05 22.69
C LEU A 312 -2.14 4.87 22.04
N GLY A 313 -1.42 3.92 21.42
CA GLY A 313 -2.00 2.75 20.77
C GLY A 313 -2.63 3.01 19.39
N ALA A 314 -2.50 4.23 18.85
CA ALA A 314 -2.86 4.54 17.47
C ALA A 314 -1.59 4.60 16.60
N ASP A 315 -1.64 3.92 15.45
CA ASP A 315 -0.60 4.03 14.44
C ASP A 315 -0.58 5.44 13.88
N THR A 316 0.56 6.11 14.01
CA THR A 316 0.76 7.44 13.46
C THR A 316 1.49 7.34 12.12
N PRO A 317 1.31 8.31 11.21
CA PRO A 317 2.05 8.37 9.95
C PRO A 317 3.53 8.70 10.15
N TYR A 318 3.97 8.96 11.39
CA TYR A 318 5.37 9.19 11.69
C TYR A 318 6.10 7.85 11.73
N ARG A 319 7.16 7.75 10.95
CA ARG A 319 8.05 6.60 10.96
C ARG A 319 9.42 7.03 11.43
N TYR A 320 10.06 6.16 12.18
CA TYR A 320 11.43 6.33 12.61
C TYR A 320 12.28 5.34 11.82
N LYS A 321 13.19 5.86 11.00
CA LYS A 321 14.10 5.08 10.17
C LYS A 321 15.45 5.02 10.83
N ARG A 322 15.95 3.80 11.07
CA ARG A 322 17.28 3.55 11.63
C ARG A 322 18.10 2.77 10.61
N GLY A 323 19.08 3.46 10.03
CA GLY A 323 20.15 2.84 9.25
C GLY A 323 21.24 2.34 10.18
N VAL A 324 21.75 1.14 9.94
CA VAL A 324 22.89 0.56 10.64
C VAL A 324 23.96 0.23 9.61
N TYR A 325 25.12 0.85 9.75
CA TYR A 325 26.33 0.48 9.01
C TYR A 325 27.11 -0.51 9.85
N THR A 326 27.21 -1.75 9.38
CA THR A 326 27.98 -2.79 10.04
C THR A 326 29.25 -3.05 9.24
N ARG A 327 30.41 -2.96 9.87
CA ARG A 327 31.67 -3.28 9.20
C ARG A 327 31.71 -4.76 8.86
N MET A 328 32.10 -5.09 7.63
CA MET A 328 32.36 -6.46 7.24
C MET A 328 33.86 -6.71 7.36
N SER A 329 34.25 -7.76 8.07
CA SER A 329 35.62 -8.25 8.11
C SER A 329 35.68 -9.58 7.36
N GLU A 330 36.60 -9.69 6.42
CA GLU A 330 36.89 -10.95 5.75
C GLU A 330 37.65 -11.86 6.72
N LYS A 331 37.04 -12.99 7.06
CA LYS A 331 37.70 -14.03 7.84
C LYS A 331 37.76 -15.30 7.01
N THR A 332 38.98 -15.76 6.75
CA THR A 332 39.20 -17.09 6.19
C THR A 332 38.88 -18.12 7.26
N VAL A 333 37.81 -18.88 7.06
CA VAL A 333 37.45 -19.99 7.93
C VAL A 333 37.90 -21.27 7.26
N ARG A 334 38.68 -22.07 7.99
CA ARG A 334 39.09 -23.40 7.55
C ARG A 334 38.08 -24.41 8.07
N TYR A 335 37.40 -25.11 7.18
CA TYR A 335 36.42 -26.13 7.53
C TYR A 335 37.09 -27.49 7.74
N THR A 336 36.60 -28.22 8.74
CA THR A 336 36.99 -29.63 8.93
C THR A 336 36.29 -30.47 7.86
N ALA A 337 36.91 -31.57 7.40
CA ALA A 337 36.27 -32.51 6.47
C ALA A 337 34.86 -32.97 6.91
N ARG A 338 34.62 -33.10 8.22
CA ARG A 338 33.28 -33.44 8.79
C ARG A 338 32.26 -32.32 8.58
N ASP A 339 32.66 -31.07 8.77
CA ASP A 339 31.76 -29.90 8.61
C ASP A 339 31.40 -29.72 7.14
N ILE A 340 32.38 -29.93 6.24
CA ILE A 340 32.18 -29.88 4.79
C ILE A 340 31.20 -30.96 4.35
N MET A 341 31.37 -32.21 4.80
CA MET A 341 30.41 -33.28 4.47
C MET A 341 29.00 -32.95 4.95
N THR A 342 28.85 -32.40 6.17
CA THR A 342 27.54 -32.01 6.71
C THR A 342 26.89 -30.89 5.87
N GLN A 343 27.68 -29.93 5.38
CA GLN A 343 27.19 -28.86 4.51
C GLN A 343 26.82 -29.38 3.11
N LEU A 344 27.63 -30.27 2.54
CA LEU A 344 27.33 -30.91 1.26
C LEU A 344 26.06 -31.76 1.33
N GLU A 345 25.85 -32.50 2.43
CA GLU A 345 24.59 -33.22 2.68
C GLU A 345 23.39 -32.28 2.78
N LYS A 346 23.57 -31.11 3.41
CA LYS A 346 22.51 -30.11 3.46
C LYS A 346 22.21 -29.54 2.07
N GLN A 347 23.22 -29.17 1.30
CA GLN A 347 23.05 -28.69 -0.08
C GLN A 347 22.36 -29.73 -0.97
N LYS A 348 22.70 -31.01 -0.80
CA LYS A 348 22.03 -32.11 -1.49
C LYS A 348 20.54 -32.15 -1.16
N LYS A 349 20.17 -32.10 0.13
CA LYS A 349 18.76 -32.09 0.56
C LYS A 349 18.02 -30.86 0.05
N ASP A 350 18.63 -29.69 0.17
CA ASP A 350 18.06 -28.44 -0.35
C ASP A 350 17.83 -28.53 -1.87
N TYR A 351 18.71 -29.23 -2.60
CA TYR A 351 18.54 -29.50 -4.03
C TYR A 351 17.38 -30.49 -4.31
N GLU A 352 17.31 -31.60 -3.57
CA GLU A 352 16.24 -32.60 -3.71
C GLU A 352 14.85 -31.99 -3.46
N GLU A 353 14.71 -31.16 -2.43
CA GLU A 353 13.44 -30.49 -2.09
C GLU A 353 13.03 -29.45 -3.15
N ASN A 354 13.98 -28.65 -3.64
CA ASN A 354 13.68 -27.57 -4.57
C ASN A 354 13.47 -28.05 -6.01
N PHE A 355 14.28 -29.01 -6.48
CA PHE A 355 14.33 -29.38 -7.91
C PHE A 355 13.78 -30.77 -8.21
N LEU A 356 13.77 -31.70 -7.23
CA LEU A 356 13.36 -33.09 -7.45
C LEU A 356 12.06 -33.46 -6.73
N SER A 357 11.35 -32.50 -6.13
CA SER A 357 10.09 -32.74 -5.39
C SER A 357 8.99 -33.39 -6.23
N GLN A 358 8.99 -33.17 -7.54
CA GLN A 358 8.02 -33.76 -8.48
C GLN A 358 8.49 -35.10 -9.07
N CYS A 359 9.73 -35.53 -8.78
CA CYS A 359 10.33 -36.76 -9.30
C CYS A 359 10.36 -37.85 -8.21
N ARG A 360 10.27 -39.12 -8.61
CA ARG A 360 10.50 -40.24 -7.71
C ARG A 360 11.95 -40.71 -7.82
N ILE A 361 12.71 -40.57 -6.74
CA ILE A 361 14.11 -41.02 -6.67
C ILE A 361 14.12 -42.55 -6.51
N LEU A 362 14.75 -43.26 -7.46
CA LEU A 362 14.91 -44.72 -7.42
C LEU A 362 16.23 -45.12 -6.75
N SER A 363 17.31 -44.42 -7.07
CA SER A 363 18.61 -44.61 -6.43
C SER A 363 19.46 -43.35 -6.50
N ASP A 364 20.28 -43.14 -5.47
CA ASP A 364 21.27 -42.07 -5.37
C ASP A 364 22.67 -42.65 -5.11
N GLU A 365 23.47 -42.80 -6.16
CA GLU A 365 24.86 -43.23 -6.03
C GLU A 365 25.76 -42.02 -5.79
N ARG A 366 26.50 -42.04 -4.69
CA ARG A 366 27.38 -40.93 -4.29
C ARG A 366 28.85 -41.31 -4.45
N GLU A 367 29.60 -40.46 -5.12
CA GLU A 367 31.05 -40.53 -5.24
C GLU A 367 31.64 -39.27 -4.60
N VAL A 368 32.44 -39.46 -3.55
CA VAL A 368 33.10 -38.36 -2.84
C VAL A 368 34.58 -38.40 -3.15
N CYS A 369 35.07 -37.35 -3.79
CA CYS A 369 36.46 -37.16 -4.15
C CYS A 369 37.05 -36.03 -3.30
N THR A 370 38.09 -36.34 -2.54
CA THR A 370 38.86 -35.34 -1.79
C THR A 370 39.94 -34.78 -2.70
N GLU A 371 39.83 -33.50 -3.04
CA GLU A 371 40.82 -32.76 -3.83
C GLU A 371 41.72 -31.93 -2.91
N GLU A 372 42.84 -31.41 -3.42
CA GLU A 372 43.79 -30.60 -2.62
C GLU A 372 43.14 -29.34 -2.03
N ASN A 373 42.14 -28.78 -2.71
CA ASN A 373 41.51 -27.52 -2.35
C ASN A 373 40.13 -27.68 -1.68
N GLY A 374 39.57 -28.89 -1.63
CA GLY A 374 38.21 -29.10 -1.12
C GLY A 374 37.70 -30.52 -1.26
N ILE A 375 36.41 -30.70 -0.97
CA ILE A 375 35.71 -31.96 -1.18
C ILE A 375 34.70 -31.78 -2.31
N ARG A 376 34.76 -32.66 -3.30
CA ARG A 376 33.78 -32.76 -4.37
C ARG A 376 32.89 -33.97 -4.12
N MET A 377 31.59 -33.76 -4.15
CA MET A 377 30.58 -34.82 -4.08
C MET A 377 29.82 -34.84 -5.40
N THR A 378 29.98 -35.92 -6.14
CA THR A 378 29.23 -36.20 -7.35
C THR A 378 28.11 -37.17 -6.99
N VAL A 379 26.86 -36.80 -7.29
CA VAL A 379 25.69 -37.64 -7.03
C VAL A 379 25.05 -38.00 -8.35
N LYS A 380 24.98 -39.31 -8.63
CA LYS A 380 24.29 -39.89 -9.77
C LYS A 380 22.92 -40.34 -9.31
N TYR A 381 21.89 -39.67 -9.79
CA TYR A 381 20.50 -39.97 -9.52
C TYR A 381 19.89 -40.81 -10.63
N LYS A 382 19.18 -41.88 -10.25
CA LYS A 382 18.19 -42.54 -11.12
C LYS A 382 16.81 -42.09 -10.69
N LEU A 383 16.10 -41.45 -11.62
CA LEU A 383 14.86 -40.73 -11.34
C LEU A 383 13.75 -41.24 -12.25
N GLU A 384 12.61 -41.59 -11.67
CA GLU A 384 11.36 -41.77 -12.42
C GLU A 384 10.64 -40.41 -12.46
N ARG A 385 10.46 -39.84 -13.66
CA ARG A 385 9.80 -38.54 -13.87
C ARG A 385 8.75 -38.61 -14.97
N ASN A 386 7.78 -37.69 -14.93
CA ASN A 386 6.87 -37.48 -16.06
C ASN A 386 7.61 -36.68 -17.14
N ILE A 387 7.63 -37.20 -18.36
CA ILE A 387 8.38 -36.62 -19.48
C ILE A 387 7.49 -36.03 -20.58
N GLY A 388 6.18 -36.21 -20.49
CA GLY A 388 5.24 -35.82 -21.55
C GLY A 388 5.00 -34.32 -21.59
N VAL A 389 5.48 -33.65 -22.65
CA VAL A 389 5.18 -32.23 -22.93
C VAL A 389 4.33 -32.13 -24.19
N LYS A 390 3.21 -31.41 -24.09
CA LYS A 390 2.29 -31.18 -25.21
C LYS A 390 2.88 -30.13 -26.17
N GLN A 391 3.00 -30.47 -27.45
CA GLN A 391 3.47 -29.58 -28.51
C GLN A 391 2.39 -29.46 -29.60
N PRO A 392 1.95 -28.24 -29.97
CA PRO A 392 0.95 -28.07 -31.02
C PRO A 392 1.47 -28.55 -32.38
N ILE A 393 0.58 -29.11 -33.19
CA ILE A 393 0.91 -29.53 -34.55
C ILE A 393 0.89 -28.30 -35.45
N THR A 394 2.07 -27.87 -35.92
CA THR A 394 2.18 -26.84 -36.95
C THR A 394 1.78 -27.44 -38.29
N VAL A 395 0.54 -27.24 -38.72
CA VAL A 395 0.12 -27.54 -40.09
C VAL A 395 0.64 -26.39 -40.96
N LEU A 396 1.74 -26.64 -41.69
CA LEU A 396 2.16 -25.75 -42.75
C LEU A 396 1.12 -25.86 -43.87
N TYR A 397 0.35 -24.79 -44.08
CA TYR A 397 -0.56 -24.65 -45.20
C TYR A 397 0.18 -24.37 -46.51
#